data_AF-A0A2G9Z3P3-F1
#
_entry.id   AF-A0A2G9Z3P3-F1
#
_cell.length_a   1.000
_cell.length_b   1.000
_cell.length_c   1.000
_cell.angle_alpha   90.00
_cell.angle_beta   90.00
_cell.angle_gamma   90.00
#
_symmetry.space_group_name_H-M   'P 1'
#
loop_
_entity.id
_entity.type
_entity.pdbx_description
1 polymer ?
#
loop_
_entity_poly.entity_id
_entity_poly.type
_entity_poly.pdbx_seq_one_letter_code
_entity_poly.pdbx_strand_id
1 'polypeptide(L)'
;MKKNKKYYSGFSLLELIMVITIMGIMSSVGFVSLQSSKVDSRLKAAQGEVSATIKLAQSYALQGKTQNIGGENKTPCGYGFRFIDNAHYVIFYNTLLGGGTCAALQINANGRHFYNDGTVVSVDMELGSLNNNVTLSLSPFVSADTEVYFKIPFGNIYDGAGAIIGTNKTFTFDYTGITKSITMQSNGSLIENN
;
A
#
# COMPACT_ATOMS: atom_id res chain seq x y z
N MET A 1 61.17 -51.96 -27.93
CA MET A 1 60.21 -50.86 -27.68
C MET A 1 59.57 -51.05 -26.30
N LYS A 2 59.93 -50.21 -25.31
CA LYS A 2 59.31 -50.24 -23.97
C LYS A 2 57.97 -49.50 -24.00
N LYS A 3 56.85 -50.20 -23.79
CA LYS A 3 55.53 -49.59 -23.64
C LYS A 3 55.41 -49.00 -22.23
N ASN A 4 55.31 -47.68 -22.11
CA ASN A 4 54.97 -47.00 -20.85
C ASN A 4 53.49 -47.27 -20.51
N LYS A 5 53.23 -47.97 -19.40
CA LYS A 5 51.89 -48.10 -18.82
C LYS A 5 51.52 -46.75 -18.19
N LYS A 6 50.50 -46.09 -18.73
CA LYS A 6 49.88 -44.91 -18.12
C LYS A 6 48.95 -45.39 -17.01
N TYR A 7 49.20 -44.95 -15.78
CA TYR A 7 48.26 -45.15 -14.67
C TYR A 7 47.21 -44.05 -14.74
N TYR A 8 45.94 -44.45 -14.85
CA TYR A 8 44.82 -43.52 -14.69
C TYR A 8 44.59 -43.31 -13.20
N SER A 9 44.85 -42.11 -12.71
CA SER A 9 44.53 -41.73 -11.33
C SER A 9 43.02 -41.63 -11.21
N GLY A 10 42.40 -42.54 -10.45
CA GLY A 10 41.00 -42.44 -10.07
C GLY A 10 40.80 -41.33 -9.03
N PHE A 11 39.58 -40.80 -8.96
CA PHE A 11 39.18 -39.84 -7.94
C PHE A 11 39.22 -40.51 -6.56
N SER A 12 39.79 -39.85 -5.56
CA SER A 12 39.77 -40.37 -4.19
C SER A 12 38.37 -40.27 -3.60
N LEU A 13 37.93 -41.27 -2.84
CA LEU A 13 36.65 -41.25 -2.13
C LEU A 13 36.56 -40.04 -1.18
N LEU A 14 37.69 -39.63 -0.60
CA LEU A 14 37.75 -38.45 0.26
C LEU A 14 37.52 -37.15 -0.53
N GLU A 15 38.03 -37.08 -1.76
CA GLU A 15 37.85 -35.93 -2.65
C GLU A 15 36.37 -35.78 -3.04
N LEU A 16 35.68 -36.89 -3.30
CA LEU A 16 34.23 -36.90 -3.54
C LEU A 16 33.43 -36.37 -2.33
N ILE A 17 33.76 -36.80 -1.11
CA ILE A 17 33.09 -36.36 0.12
C ILE A 17 33.30 -34.86 0.36
N MET A 18 34.51 -34.35 0.08
CA MET A 18 34.80 -32.92 0.23
C MET A 18 33.95 -32.08 -0.73
N VAL A 19 33.81 -32.51 -1.99
CA VAL A 19 33.03 -31.81 -3.02
C VAL A 19 31.54 -31.76 -2.67
N ILE A 20 30.92 -32.88 -2.25
CA ILE A 20 29.51 -32.88 -1.86
C ILE A 20 29.25 -31.97 -0.63
N THR A 21 30.23 -31.88 0.27
CA THR A 21 30.13 -31.01 1.46
C THR A 21 30.12 -29.53 1.04
N ILE A 22 31.04 -29.14 0.14
CA ILE A 22 31.11 -27.77 -0.37
C ILE A 22 29.83 -27.41 -1.15
N MET A 23 29.32 -28.33 -1.98
CA MET A 23 28.05 -28.15 -2.69
C MET A 23 26.86 -27.98 -1.74
N GLY A 24 26.83 -28.74 -0.64
CA GLY A 24 25.81 -28.62 0.40
C GLY A 24 25.80 -27.25 1.07
N ILE A 25 26.99 -26.75 1.44
CA ILE A 25 27.15 -25.42 2.05
C ILE A 25 26.69 -24.34 1.06
N MET A 26 27.14 -24.37 -0.19
CA MET A 26 26.74 -23.38 -1.20
C MET A 26 25.23 -23.38 -1.46
N SER A 27 24.61 -24.56 -1.50
CA SER A 27 23.16 -24.69 -1.71
C SER A 27 22.35 -24.08 -0.54
N SER A 28 22.83 -24.25 0.70
CA SER A 28 22.15 -23.70 1.88
C SER A 28 22.08 -22.17 1.88
N VAL A 29 23.18 -21.49 1.50
CA VAL A 29 23.24 -20.02 1.42
C VAL A 29 22.31 -19.50 0.32
N GLY A 30 22.21 -20.21 -0.81
CA GLY A 30 21.29 -19.87 -1.90
C GLY A 30 19.82 -19.90 -1.46
N PHE A 31 19.43 -20.84 -0.61
CA PHE A 31 18.03 -20.96 -0.18
C PHE A 31 17.57 -19.79 0.70
N VAL A 32 18.41 -19.37 1.65
CA VAL A 32 18.10 -18.26 2.57
C VAL A 32 17.92 -16.94 1.82
N SER A 33 18.76 -16.66 0.81
CA SER A 33 18.68 -15.42 0.03
C SER A 33 17.41 -15.35 -0.82
N LEU A 34 16.97 -16.48 -1.40
CA LEU A 34 15.71 -16.53 -2.14
C LEU A 34 14.50 -16.23 -1.26
N GLN A 35 14.49 -16.69 -0.01
CA GLN A 35 13.37 -16.43 0.89
C GLN A 35 13.29 -14.94 1.25
N SER A 36 14.41 -14.29 1.57
CA SER A 36 14.44 -12.85 1.85
C SER A 36 13.96 -12.02 0.66
N SER A 37 14.42 -12.35 -0.56
CA SER A 37 14.01 -11.65 -1.78
C SER A 37 12.52 -11.78 -2.08
N LYS A 38 11.91 -12.94 -1.76
CA LYS A 38 10.45 -13.13 -1.91
C LYS A 38 9.66 -12.25 -0.95
N VAL A 39 10.11 -12.11 0.29
CA VAL A 39 9.45 -11.23 1.28
C VAL A 39 9.53 -9.78 0.85
N ASP A 40 10.73 -9.31 0.46
CA ASP A 40 10.93 -7.94 0.00
C ASP A 40 10.09 -7.63 -1.26
N SER A 41 10.03 -8.55 -2.22
CA SER A 41 9.21 -8.41 -3.41
C SER A 41 7.71 -8.33 -3.10
N ARG A 42 7.22 -9.05 -2.09
CA ARG A 42 5.80 -9.02 -1.69
C ARG A 42 5.45 -7.69 -1.05
N LEU A 43 6.29 -7.20 -0.14
CA LEU A 43 6.09 -5.90 0.51
C LEU A 43 6.15 -4.76 -0.52
N LYS A 44 7.10 -4.80 -1.46
CA LYS A 44 7.17 -3.82 -2.56
C LYS A 44 5.96 -3.85 -3.48
N ALA A 45 5.42 -5.04 -3.78
CA ALA A 45 4.21 -5.16 -4.57
C ALA A 45 3.02 -4.51 -3.84
N ALA A 46 2.82 -4.82 -2.56
CA ALA A 46 1.79 -4.21 -1.73
C ALA A 46 1.95 -2.69 -1.62
N GLN A 47 3.18 -2.20 -1.46
CA GLN A 47 3.46 -0.77 -1.46
C GLN A 47 3.09 -0.12 -2.80
N GLY A 48 3.56 -0.69 -3.91
CA GLY A 48 3.28 -0.16 -5.25
C GLY A 48 1.78 -0.12 -5.55
N GLU A 49 1.05 -1.16 -5.12
CA GLU A 49 -0.40 -1.26 -5.26
C GLU A 49 -1.11 -0.12 -4.50
N VAL A 50 -0.83 0.04 -3.21
CA VAL A 50 -1.43 1.12 -2.39
C VAL A 50 -1.02 2.51 -2.89
N SER A 51 0.25 2.71 -3.26
CA SER A 51 0.76 3.94 -3.85
C SER A 51 0.01 4.32 -5.13
N ALA A 52 -0.22 3.35 -6.01
CA ALA A 52 -0.99 3.53 -7.24
C ALA A 52 -2.46 3.86 -6.94
N THR A 53 -3.09 3.18 -5.98
CA THR A 53 -4.49 3.42 -5.59
C THR A 53 -4.67 4.83 -4.98
N ILE A 54 -3.76 5.27 -4.12
CA ILE A 54 -3.81 6.63 -3.55
C ILE A 54 -3.66 7.69 -4.67
N LYS A 55 -2.71 7.51 -5.59
CA LYS A 55 -2.55 8.40 -6.75
C LYS A 55 -3.77 8.39 -7.66
N LEU A 56 -4.45 7.25 -7.80
CA LEU A 56 -5.68 7.14 -8.56
C LEU A 56 -6.81 7.95 -7.90
N ALA A 57 -7.00 7.84 -6.59
CA ALA A 57 -7.96 8.63 -5.84
C ALA A 57 -7.67 10.14 -5.94
N GLN A 58 -6.41 10.54 -5.81
CA GLN A 58 -5.97 11.92 -6.02
C GLN A 58 -6.29 12.41 -7.45
N SER A 59 -6.02 11.57 -8.45
CA SER A 59 -6.30 11.88 -9.86
C SER A 59 -7.80 12.04 -10.12
N TYR A 60 -8.65 11.22 -9.50
CA TYR A 60 -10.11 11.38 -9.58
C TYR A 60 -10.58 12.70 -8.98
N ALA A 61 -9.98 13.15 -7.87
CA ALA A 61 -10.26 14.46 -7.30
C ALA A 61 -9.80 15.61 -8.22
N LEU A 62 -8.58 15.55 -8.75
CA LEU A 62 -8.08 16.62 -9.63
C LEU A 62 -8.88 16.74 -10.93
N GLN A 63 -9.38 15.62 -11.46
CA GLN A 63 -10.20 15.60 -12.66
C GLN A 63 -11.67 15.98 -12.41
N GLY A 64 -12.11 16.02 -11.15
CA GLY A 64 -13.53 16.20 -10.83
C GLY A 64 -14.41 15.11 -11.44
N LYS A 65 -13.93 13.85 -11.45
CA LYS A 65 -14.63 12.72 -12.06
C LYS A 65 -16.07 12.64 -11.52
N THR A 66 -17.06 12.54 -12.40
CA THR A 66 -18.46 12.42 -11.99
C THR A 66 -18.80 10.99 -11.61
N GLN A 67 -19.76 10.82 -10.71
CA GLN A 67 -20.29 9.52 -10.26
C GLN A 67 -21.80 9.49 -10.42
N ASN A 68 -22.35 8.30 -10.66
CA ASN A 68 -23.78 8.11 -10.67
C ASN A 68 -24.29 8.11 -9.22
N ILE A 69 -24.89 9.21 -8.81
CA ILE A 69 -25.42 9.44 -7.46
C ILE A 69 -26.93 9.59 -7.59
N GLY A 70 -27.67 8.55 -7.20
CA GLY A 70 -29.14 8.57 -7.26
C GLY A 70 -29.71 8.59 -8.69
N GLY A 71 -29.01 8.02 -9.67
CA GLY A 71 -29.43 7.96 -11.07
C GLY A 71 -28.92 9.11 -11.95
N GLU A 72 -28.20 10.08 -11.37
CA GLU A 72 -27.67 11.24 -12.09
C GLU A 72 -26.14 11.31 -11.97
N ASN A 73 -25.45 11.72 -13.04
CA ASN A 73 -24.01 11.95 -13.01
C ASN A 73 -23.71 13.27 -12.29
N LYS A 74 -23.28 13.19 -11.03
CA LYS A 74 -22.93 14.34 -10.19
C LYS A 74 -21.45 14.32 -9.85
N THR A 75 -20.88 15.51 -9.69
CA THR A 75 -19.51 15.65 -9.19
C THR A 75 -19.56 15.44 -7.67
N PRO A 76 -18.83 14.45 -7.13
CA PRO A 76 -18.73 14.28 -5.69
C PRO A 76 -17.97 15.45 -5.06
N CYS A 77 -17.99 15.55 -3.73
CA CYS A 77 -17.25 16.58 -3.03
C CYS A 77 -15.75 16.30 -2.94
N GLY A 78 -15.39 15.04 -3.11
CA GLY A 78 -14.01 14.58 -3.15
C GLY A 78 -13.90 13.09 -3.08
N TYR A 79 -12.67 12.63 -3.25
CA TYR A 79 -12.30 11.24 -3.31
C TYR A 79 -11.34 10.93 -2.18
N GLY A 80 -11.39 9.73 -1.65
CA GLY A 80 -10.48 9.30 -0.61
C GLY A 80 -10.04 7.87 -0.79
N PHE A 81 -9.04 7.52 0.00
CA PHE A 81 -8.54 6.18 0.19
C PHE A 81 -8.60 5.88 1.67
N ARG A 82 -9.10 4.70 2.04
CA ARG A 82 -9.07 4.22 3.43
C ARG A 82 -8.82 2.74 3.48
N PHE A 83 -8.17 2.28 4.54
CA PHE A 83 -8.24 0.87 4.90
C PHE A 83 -9.56 0.59 5.61
N ILE A 84 -10.18 -0.55 5.32
CA ILE A 84 -11.37 -1.06 6.01
C ILE A 84 -10.95 -1.97 7.16
N ASP A 85 -9.87 -2.73 6.94
CA ASP A 85 -9.20 -3.55 7.94
C ASP A 85 -7.69 -3.62 7.61
N ASN A 86 -6.96 -4.53 8.26
CA ASN A 86 -5.51 -4.65 8.07
C ASN A 86 -5.09 -5.23 6.70
N ALA A 87 -6.00 -5.75 5.89
CA ALA A 87 -5.72 -6.37 4.60
C ALA A 87 -6.53 -5.75 3.45
N HIS A 88 -7.61 -5.02 3.72
CA HIS A 88 -8.50 -4.48 2.69
C HIS A 88 -8.51 -2.96 2.72
N TYR A 89 -8.57 -2.37 1.54
CA TYR A 89 -8.66 -0.93 1.36
C TYR A 89 -9.67 -0.60 0.28
N VAL A 90 -10.13 0.65 0.27
CA VAL A 90 -11.15 1.09 -0.67
C VAL A 90 -10.90 2.52 -1.12
N ILE A 91 -11.14 2.77 -2.41
CA ILE A 91 -11.36 4.13 -2.89
C ILE A 91 -12.83 4.46 -2.62
N PHE A 92 -13.08 5.56 -1.93
CA PHE A 92 -14.42 6.06 -1.67
C PHE A 92 -14.58 7.48 -2.22
N TYR A 93 -15.82 7.93 -2.33
CA TYR A 93 -16.14 9.32 -2.61
C TYR A 93 -17.22 9.82 -1.67
N ASN A 94 -17.20 11.12 -1.39
CA ASN A 94 -18.18 11.75 -0.51
C ASN A 94 -19.20 12.54 -1.33
N THR A 95 -20.48 12.33 -1.03
CA THR A 95 -21.61 13.04 -1.64
C THR A 95 -22.60 13.53 -0.59
N LEU A 96 -23.46 14.48 -0.94
CA LEU A 96 -24.49 15.03 -0.05
C LEU A 96 -25.83 14.31 -0.28
N LEU A 97 -26.46 13.83 0.80
CA LEU A 97 -27.83 13.34 0.77
C LEU A 97 -28.78 14.55 0.68
N GLY A 98 -29.54 14.66 -0.42
CA GLY A 98 -30.62 15.66 -0.55
C GLY A 98 -30.31 16.85 -1.47
N GLY A 99 -29.16 16.85 -2.16
CA GLY A 99 -28.80 17.95 -3.06
C GLY A 99 -28.27 19.16 -2.30
N GLY A 100 -27.09 19.63 -2.69
CA GLY A 100 -26.39 20.73 -2.03
C GLY A 100 -25.06 20.98 -2.72
N THR A 101 -24.35 22.02 -2.31
CA THR A 101 -23.01 22.30 -2.83
C THR A 101 -21.96 21.74 -1.90
N CYS A 102 -20.86 21.25 -2.44
CA CYS A 102 -19.72 20.76 -1.66
C CYS A 102 -19.01 21.87 -0.86
N ALA A 103 -19.40 23.13 -1.05
CA ALA A 103 -19.04 24.25 -0.19
C ALA A 103 -19.70 24.18 1.20
N ALA A 104 -20.83 23.46 1.32
CA ALA A 104 -21.57 23.27 2.56
C ALA A 104 -21.01 22.16 3.46
N LEU A 105 -19.90 21.50 3.08
CA LEU A 105 -19.15 20.60 3.95
C LEU A 105 -18.69 21.39 5.18
N GLN A 106 -19.42 21.23 6.28
CA GLN A 106 -19.28 22.07 7.45
C GLN A 106 -17.90 21.88 8.06
N ILE A 107 -17.26 23.02 8.27
CA ILE A 107 -16.08 23.13 9.10
C ILE A 107 -16.61 23.20 10.53
N ASN A 108 -16.22 22.29 11.43
CA ASN A 108 -16.61 22.46 12.83
C ASN A 108 -15.92 23.68 13.44
N ALA A 109 -16.27 23.97 14.70
CA ALA A 109 -15.62 25.03 15.49
C ALA A 109 -14.08 24.94 15.57
N ASN A 110 -13.48 23.79 15.23
CA ASN A 110 -12.03 23.57 15.26
C ASN A 110 -11.38 23.64 13.86
N GLY A 111 -12.08 24.08 12.81
CA GLY A 111 -11.48 24.17 11.48
C GLY A 111 -11.42 22.85 10.70
N ARG A 112 -12.05 21.76 11.18
CA ARG A 112 -12.01 20.44 10.53
C ARG A 112 -13.25 20.22 9.66
N HIS A 113 -13.07 19.67 8.46
CA HIS A 113 -14.16 19.33 7.54
C HIS A 113 -14.81 18.00 7.94
N PHE A 114 -16.04 18.01 8.45
CA PHE A 114 -16.70 16.77 8.85
C PHE A 114 -17.38 16.11 7.67
N TYR A 115 -17.08 14.84 7.47
CA TYR A 115 -17.71 13.99 6.47
C TYR A 115 -18.80 13.09 7.08
N ASN A 116 -19.11 13.23 8.38
CA ASN A 116 -20.02 12.36 9.13
C ASN A 116 -21.17 13.10 9.85
N ASP A 117 -21.52 14.33 9.46
CA ASP A 117 -22.64 15.08 10.07
C ASP A 117 -24.03 14.59 9.58
N GLY A 118 -24.15 13.31 9.21
CA GLY A 118 -25.38 12.69 8.69
C GLY A 118 -25.86 13.17 7.31
N THR A 119 -25.36 14.30 6.82
CA THR A 119 -25.68 14.89 5.51
C THR A 119 -24.74 14.44 4.39
N VAL A 120 -23.56 13.94 4.75
CA VAL A 120 -22.55 13.43 3.83
C VAL A 120 -22.53 11.91 3.91
N VAL A 121 -22.54 11.27 2.76
CA VAL A 121 -22.38 9.81 2.64
C VAL A 121 -21.10 9.51 1.89
N SER A 122 -20.28 8.66 2.51
CA SER A 122 -19.14 8.02 1.87
C SER A 122 -19.63 6.77 1.13
N VAL A 123 -19.40 6.74 -0.18
CA VAL A 123 -19.73 5.58 -1.01
C VAL A 123 -18.43 4.93 -1.48
N ASP A 124 -18.32 3.63 -1.20
CA ASP A 124 -17.21 2.80 -1.62
C ASP A 124 -17.32 2.50 -3.13
N MET A 125 -16.21 2.68 -3.86
CA MET A 125 -16.15 2.53 -5.32
C MET A 125 -15.36 1.29 -5.74
N GLU A 126 -14.15 1.14 -5.21
CA GLU A 126 -13.21 0.13 -5.66
C GLU A 126 -12.54 -0.50 -4.44
N LEU A 127 -12.92 -1.75 -4.17
CA LEU A 127 -12.37 -2.56 -3.08
C LEU A 127 -11.10 -3.25 -3.57
N GLY A 128 -10.00 -3.00 -2.87
CA GLY A 128 -8.72 -3.69 -3.05
C GLY A 128 -8.33 -4.51 -1.83
N SER A 129 -7.38 -5.42 -2.02
CA SER A 129 -6.85 -6.29 -0.97
C SER A 129 -5.34 -6.38 -1.09
N LEU A 130 -4.65 -6.26 0.05
CA LEU A 130 -3.23 -6.50 0.16
C LEU A 130 -2.96 -7.98 -0.11
N ASN A 131 -2.32 -8.24 -1.24
CA ASN A 131 -1.99 -9.59 -1.65
C ASN A 131 -0.87 -10.20 -0.78
N ASN A 132 -0.73 -11.52 -0.85
CA ASN A 132 0.39 -12.29 -0.27
C ASN A 132 0.49 -12.27 1.27
N ASN A 133 -0.64 -12.17 1.98
CA ASN A 133 -0.71 -12.12 3.44
C ASN A 133 0.08 -10.94 4.06
N VAL A 134 0.29 -9.87 3.29
CA VAL A 134 0.79 -8.60 3.82
C VAL A 134 -0.34 -7.93 4.59
N THR A 135 -0.03 -7.40 5.76
CA THR A 135 -1.01 -6.66 6.57
C THR A 135 -0.51 -5.26 6.89
N LEU A 136 -1.43 -4.37 7.25
CA LEU A 136 -1.11 -3.07 7.78
C LEU A 136 -0.68 -3.21 9.25
N SER A 137 0.50 -2.69 9.58
CA SER A 137 1.09 -2.67 10.91
C SER A 137 0.49 -1.55 11.75
N LEU A 138 -0.82 -1.64 12.01
CA LEU A 138 -1.53 -0.76 12.92
C LEU A 138 -2.21 -1.60 14.00
N SER A 139 -1.90 -1.28 15.24
CA SER A 139 -2.51 -1.89 16.42
C SER A 139 -2.68 -0.82 17.50
N PRO A 140 -3.93 -0.47 17.90
CA PRO A 140 -5.20 -0.92 17.32
C PRO A 140 -5.44 -0.30 15.93
N PHE A 141 -6.24 -0.98 15.11
CA PHE A 141 -6.74 -0.40 13.86
C PHE A 141 -7.73 0.71 14.18
N VAL A 142 -7.39 1.95 13.83
CA VAL A 142 -8.27 3.11 13.96
C VAL A 142 -8.50 3.68 12.56
N SER A 143 -9.73 3.67 12.08
CA SER A 143 -10.08 4.08 10.71
C SER A 143 -9.69 5.52 10.38
N ALA A 144 -9.74 6.43 11.35
CA ALA A 144 -9.29 7.82 11.17
C ALA A 144 -7.78 7.93 10.84
N ASP A 145 -6.99 6.97 11.33
CA ASP A 145 -5.54 6.92 11.08
C ASP A 145 -5.20 6.23 9.76
N THR A 146 -6.17 5.61 9.09
CA THR A 146 -5.96 4.90 7.82
C THR A 146 -6.62 5.56 6.63
N GLU A 147 -7.28 6.70 6.83
CA GLU A 147 -7.99 7.43 5.80
C GLU A 147 -7.23 8.69 5.35
N VAL A 148 -7.27 8.92 4.03
CA VAL A 148 -6.80 10.12 3.36
C VAL A 148 -7.86 10.58 2.36
N TYR A 149 -8.14 11.87 2.32
CA TYR A 149 -9.19 12.44 1.50
C TYR A 149 -8.68 13.64 0.69
N PHE A 150 -9.09 13.72 -0.57
CA PHE A 150 -8.71 14.72 -1.54
C PHE A 150 -9.94 15.54 -1.95
N LYS A 151 -9.93 16.83 -1.61
CA LYS A 151 -11.03 17.74 -1.95
C LYS A 151 -10.91 18.27 -3.38
N ILE A 152 -12.03 18.28 -4.10
CA ILE A 152 -12.13 18.87 -5.44
C ILE A 152 -12.32 20.40 -5.33
N PRO A 153 -11.72 21.22 -6.22
CA PRO A 153 -10.71 20.88 -7.23
C PRO A 153 -9.26 21.01 -6.73
N PHE A 154 -9.06 21.55 -5.51
CA PHE A 154 -7.75 22.05 -5.07
C PHE A 154 -6.78 20.97 -4.60
N GLY A 155 -7.21 19.69 -4.53
CA GLY A 155 -6.34 18.58 -4.15
C GLY A 155 -5.85 18.64 -2.70
N ASN A 156 -6.41 19.54 -1.88
CA ASN A 156 -6.10 19.62 -0.46
C ASN A 156 -6.37 18.26 0.19
N ILE A 157 -5.43 17.85 1.03
CA ILE A 157 -5.42 16.53 1.64
C ILE A 157 -5.89 16.64 3.07
N TYR A 158 -6.87 15.82 3.40
CA TYR A 158 -7.49 15.75 4.72
C TYR A 158 -7.31 14.35 5.29
N ASP A 159 -7.18 14.24 6.61
CA ASP A 159 -7.26 12.96 7.31
C ASP A 159 -8.72 12.52 7.49
N GLY A 160 -8.93 11.32 8.04
CA GLY A 160 -10.27 10.82 8.35
C GLY A 160 -11.03 11.62 9.42
N ALA A 161 -10.35 12.53 10.13
CA ALA A 161 -10.99 13.47 11.05
C ALA A 161 -11.33 14.82 10.39
N GLY A 162 -11.02 14.98 9.11
CA GLY A 162 -11.28 16.20 8.36
C GLY A 162 -10.28 17.32 8.58
N ALA A 163 -9.18 17.08 9.27
CA ALA A 163 -8.11 18.07 9.42
C ALA A 163 -7.23 18.06 8.17
N ILE A 164 -6.74 19.23 7.75
CA ILE A 164 -5.72 19.30 6.71
C ILE A 164 -4.49 18.54 7.21
N ILE A 165 -3.96 17.64 6.37
CA ILE A 165 -2.75 16.88 6.67
C ILE A 165 -1.56 17.85 6.63
N GLY A 166 -1.28 18.48 7.77
CA GLY A 166 -0.12 19.35 7.97
C GLY A 166 1.18 18.58 8.21
N THR A 167 1.08 17.29 8.50
CA THR A 167 2.19 16.38 8.81
C THR A 167 2.17 15.18 7.90
N ASN A 168 3.29 14.48 7.75
CA ASN A 168 3.34 13.28 6.94
C ASN A 168 2.42 12.18 7.49
N LYS A 169 1.72 11.45 6.62
CA LYS A 169 0.92 10.27 6.94
C LYS A 169 1.66 9.02 6.48
N THR A 170 1.91 8.07 7.36
CA THR A 170 2.69 6.87 7.04
C THR A 170 1.83 5.60 7.18
N PHE A 171 1.81 4.80 6.12
CA PHE A 171 1.22 3.46 6.12
C PHE A 171 2.36 2.43 6.18
N THR A 172 2.38 1.62 7.23
CA THR A 172 3.41 0.59 7.41
C THR A 172 2.82 -0.78 7.11
N PHE A 173 3.43 -1.52 6.20
CA PHE A 173 3.07 -2.88 5.82
C PHE A 173 3.97 -3.85 6.56
N ASP A 174 3.41 -4.91 7.11
CA ASP A 174 4.12 -6.01 7.77
C ASP A 174 3.92 -7.31 7.00
N TYR A 175 5.00 -8.08 6.88
CA TYR A 175 4.95 -9.48 6.54
C TYR A 175 5.95 -10.22 7.42
N THR A 176 5.44 -11.02 8.35
CA THR A 176 6.25 -11.86 9.25
C THR A 176 7.29 -11.06 10.05
N GLY A 177 6.95 -9.83 10.45
CA GLY A 177 7.84 -8.94 11.22
C GLY A 177 8.83 -8.14 10.39
N ILE A 178 8.84 -8.30 9.06
CA ILE A 178 9.56 -7.41 8.14
C ILE A 178 8.59 -6.35 7.67
N THR A 179 8.97 -5.09 7.83
CA THR A 179 8.11 -3.96 7.51
C THR A 179 8.65 -3.12 6.36
N LYS A 180 7.73 -2.56 5.55
CA LYS A 180 8.03 -1.42 4.67
C LYS A 180 6.96 -0.36 4.84
N SER A 181 7.21 0.88 4.44
CA SER A 181 6.21 1.94 4.63
C SER A 181 6.06 2.87 3.44
N ILE A 182 4.88 3.45 3.28
CA ILE A 182 4.63 4.57 2.37
C ILE A 182 4.34 5.78 3.22
N THR A 183 5.04 6.88 2.93
CA THR A 183 4.80 8.15 3.58
C THR A 183 4.23 9.13 2.57
N MET A 184 3.00 9.57 2.81
CA MET A 184 2.39 10.69 2.12
C MET A 184 2.79 11.99 2.81
N GLN A 185 3.41 12.87 2.06
CA GLN A 185 3.78 14.21 2.51
C GLN A 185 2.58 15.15 2.47
N SER A 186 2.65 16.27 3.19
CA SER A 186 1.61 17.30 3.19
C SER A 186 1.34 17.94 1.82
N ASN A 187 2.27 17.82 0.87
CA ASN A 187 2.11 18.24 -0.53
C ASN A 187 1.46 17.16 -1.43
N GLY A 188 1.12 15.98 -0.89
CA GLY A 188 0.57 14.85 -1.64
C GLY A 188 1.57 13.97 -2.35
N SER A 189 2.86 14.26 -2.25
CA SER A 189 3.90 13.35 -2.73
C SER A 189 3.93 12.08 -1.89
N LEU A 190 4.09 10.93 -2.55
CA LEU A 190 4.24 9.63 -1.91
C LEU A 190 5.70 9.19 -1.98
N ILE A 191 6.25 8.83 -0.82
CA ILE A 191 7.60 8.29 -0.67
C ILE A 191 7.50 6.85 -0.18
N GLU A 192 8.10 5.92 -0.92
CA GLU A 192 8.24 4.52 -0.52
C GLU A 192 9.52 4.37 0.29
N ASN A 193 9.40 3.99 1.55
CA ASN A 193 10.52 3.73 2.45
C ASN A 193 10.77 2.22 2.51
N ASN A 194 12.06 1.87 2.53
CA ASN A 194 12.52 0.47 2.57
C ASN A 194 12.63 -0.11 3.97
#